data_AF-A0A9D7LWX7-F1
#
_entry.id   AF-A0A9D7LWX7-F1
#
_cell.length_a   1.000
_cell.length_b   1.000
_cell.length_c   1.000
_cell.angle_alpha   90.00
_cell.angle_beta   90.00
_cell.angle_gamma   90.00
#
_symmetry.space_group_name_H-M   'P 1'
#
loop_
_entity.id
_entity.type
_entity.pdbx_description
1 polymer ?
#
loop_
_entity_poly.entity_id
_entity_poly.type
_entity_poly.pdbx_seq_one_letter_code
_entity_poly.pdbx_strand_id
1 'polypeptide(L)'
;MFASNTKKGRWQPAPTEKVGGEAGTSFAHDLRRTFTNVALGVCRIEKFRTDLLTGHKPRNDDVTASHYLDTSNLSWLQSEVQQVSDWIERQGRLATESEW
;
A
#
# COMPACT_ATOMS: atom_id res chain seq x y z
N MET A 1 7.59 -29.92 21.21
CA MET A 1 6.92 -28.74 21.79
C MET A 1 7.22 -27.55 20.88
N PHE A 2 6.24 -27.08 20.11
CA PHE A 2 6.39 -25.88 19.28
C PHE A 2 5.86 -24.68 20.07
N ALA A 3 6.73 -23.72 20.38
CA ALA A 3 6.34 -22.52 21.12
C ALA A 3 5.49 -21.61 20.22
N SER A 4 4.18 -21.62 20.48
CA SER A 4 3.22 -20.65 19.94
C SER A 4 3.46 -19.30 20.59
N ASN A 5 3.88 -18.32 19.80
CA ASN A 5 3.99 -16.93 20.24
C ASN A 5 3.55 -15.97 19.13
N THR A 6 2.39 -16.21 18.54
CA THR A 6 1.69 -15.23 17.68
C THR A 6 0.52 -14.64 18.46
N LYS A 7 0.71 -13.41 18.93
CA LYS A 7 -0.39 -12.60 19.50
C LYS A 7 -1.51 -12.49 18.46
N LYS A 8 -2.72 -12.90 18.87
CA LYS A 8 -3.98 -12.83 18.12
C LYS A 8 -4.05 -11.57 17.25
N GLY A 9 -4.26 -11.76 15.94
CA GLY A 9 -4.87 -10.76 15.06
C GLY A 9 -4.00 -9.63 14.52
N ARG A 10 -2.67 -9.65 14.68
CA ARG A 10 -1.82 -8.70 13.95
C ARG A 10 -1.61 -9.22 12.52
N TRP A 11 -2.17 -8.55 11.52
CA TRP A 11 -1.74 -8.70 10.14
C TRP A 11 -0.24 -8.37 10.10
N GLN A 12 0.61 -9.35 9.85
CA GLN A 12 2.06 -9.16 9.90
C GLN A 12 2.51 -8.29 8.71
N PRO A 13 3.36 -7.28 8.89
CA PRO A 13 4.25 -6.89 7.81
C PRO A 13 5.30 -8.02 7.69
N ALA A 14 5.60 -8.66 6.55
CA ALA A 14 5.21 -8.41 5.18
C ALA A 14 5.41 -9.68 4.31
N PRO A 15 4.73 -9.83 3.17
CA PRO A 15 5.18 -10.72 2.09
C PRO A 15 6.55 -10.29 1.52
N THR A 16 6.87 -9.00 1.62
CA THR A 16 8.01 -8.38 0.92
C THR A 16 9.37 -8.72 1.52
N GLU A 17 9.47 -9.10 2.80
CA GLU A 17 10.73 -9.61 3.39
C GLU A 17 11.08 -11.02 2.88
N LYS A 18 10.07 -11.88 2.74
CA LYS A 18 10.26 -13.23 2.18
C LYS A 18 10.62 -13.17 0.71
N VAL A 19 9.86 -12.39 -0.07
CA VAL A 19 10.13 -12.16 -1.51
C VAL A 19 11.46 -11.42 -1.71
N GLY A 20 11.81 -10.47 -0.83
CA GLY A 20 13.08 -9.75 -0.87
C GLY A 20 14.28 -10.64 -0.58
N GLY A 21 14.14 -11.65 0.30
CA GLY A 21 15.16 -12.67 0.53
C GLY A 21 15.41 -13.56 -0.68
N GLU A 22 14.36 -13.91 -1.43
CA GLU A 22 14.43 -14.69 -2.67
C GLU A 22 14.98 -13.87 -3.85
N ALA A 23 14.67 -12.57 -3.91
CA ALA A 23 15.11 -11.64 -4.95
C ALA A 23 16.40 -10.87 -4.60
N GLY A 24 17.01 -11.15 -3.45
CA GLY A 24 18.32 -10.63 -3.03
C GLY A 24 18.39 -9.12 -2.71
N THR A 25 17.26 -8.42 -2.60
CA THR A 25 17.24 -6.97 -2.28
C THR A 25 16.05 -6.61 -1.38
N SER A 26 16.24 -5.64 -0.49
CA SER A 26 15.15 -5.10 0.34
C SER A 26 14.28 -4.13 -0.47
N PHE A 27 13.23 -4.65 -1.12
CA PHE A 27 12.34 -3.86 -1.98
C PHE A 27 11.14 -3.24 -1.25
N ALA A 28 10.98 -3.45 0.06
CA ALA A 28 9.77 -3.03 0.78
C ALA A 28 9.53 -1.51 0.70
N HIS A 29 10.61 -0.73 0.82
CA HIS A 29 10.53 0.73 0.71
C HIS A 29 10.23 1.18 -0.73
N ASP A 30 10.86 0.54 -1.72
CA ASP A 30 10.69 0.89 -3.13
C ASP A 30 9.30 0.54 -3.64
N LEU A 31 8.72 -0.58 -3.19
CA LEU A 31 7.33 -0.92 -3.47
C LEU A 31 6.37 0.14 -2.92
N ARG A 32 6.59 0.60 -1.69
CA ARG A 32 5.80 1.70 -1.12
C ARG A 32 5.97 2.99 -1.93
N ARG A 33 7.20 3.32 -2.36
CA ARG A 33 7.49 4.51 -3.19
C ARG A 33 6.80 4.43 -4.54
N THR A 34 6.85 3.27 -5.20
CA THR A 34 6.16 3.03 -6.47
C THR A 34 4.65 3.18 -6.30
N PHE A 35 4.06 2.57 -5.27
CA PHE A 35 2.63 2.72 -4.97
C PHE A 35 2.23 4.20 -4.81
N THR A 36 2.97 4.96 -3.99
CA THR A 36 2.71 6.39 -3.78
C THR A 36 2.86 7.20 -5.08
N ASN A 37 3.87 6.92 -5.89
CA ASN A 37 4.08 7.62 -7.16
C ASN A 37 2.94 7.37 -8.15
N VAL A 38 2.47 6.13 -8.27
CA VAL A 38 1.34 5.78 -9.14
C VAL A 38 0.06 6.43 -8.65
N ALA A 39 -0.23 6.33 -7.35
CA ALA A 39 -1.43 6.91 -6.74
C ALA A 39 -1.52 8.42 -6.98
N LEU A 40 -0.43 9.17 -6.74
CA LEU A 40 -0.40 10.63 -6.89
C LEU A 40 -0.28 11.07 -8.35
N GLY A 41 0.65 10.47 -9.10
CA GLY A 41 1.03 10.95 -10.43
C GLY A 41 0.09 10.48 -11.54
N VAL A 42 -0.41 9.25 -11.45
CA VAL A 42 -1.22 8.64 -12.50
C VAL A 42 -2.69 8.62 -12.13
N CYS A 43 -3.02 8.04 -10.97
CA CYS A 43 -4.41 7.92 -10.51
C CYS A 43 -4.97 9.24 -9.95
N ARG A 44 -4.11 10.25 -9.73
CA ARG A 44 -4.46 11.58 -9.19
C ARG A 44 -5.25 11.52 -7.89
N ILE A 45 -4.94 10.51 -7.07
CA ILE A 45 -5.51 10.36 -5.73
C ILE A 45 -4.91 11.44 -4.83
N GLU A 46 -5.73 12.04 -3.97
CA GLU A 46 -5.27 13.06 -3.04
C GLU A 46 -4.16 12.55 -2.13
N LYS A 47 -3.22 13.44 -1.79
CA LYS A 47 -2.06 13.12 -0.93
C LYS A 47 -2.49 12.49 0.39
N PHE A 48 -3.49 13.07 1.01
CA PHE A 48 -4.05 12.59 2.28
C PHE A 48 -4.58 11.14 2.18
N ARG A 49 -5.38 10.82 1.17
CA ARG A 49 -5.90 9.45 0.95
C ARG A 49 -4.77 8.47 0.68
N THR A 50 -3.80 8.89 -0.13
CA THR A 50 -2.60 8.09 -0.43
C THR A 50 -1.78 7.81 0.82
N ASP A 51 -1.63 8.80 1.71
CA ASP A 51 -0.94 8.64 2.99
C ASP A 51 -1.65 7.58 3.87
N LEU A 52 -2.98 7.65 3.99
CA LEU A 52 -3.77 6.63 4.70
C LEU A 52 -3.61 5.22 4.10
N LEU A 53 -3.63 5.10 2.77
CA LEU A 53 -3.45 3.81 2.07
C LEU A 53 -2.09 3.17 2.31
N THR A 54 -1.06 3.97 2.56
CA THR A 54 0.27 3.44 2.91
C THR A 54 0.49 3.26 4.42
N GLY A 55 -0.58 3.38 5.22
CA GLY A 55 -0.52 3.26 6.68
C GLY A 55 0.14 4.45 7.38
N HIS A 56 0.26 5.60 6.69
CA HIS A 56 0.74 6.83 7.31
C HIS A 56 -0.35 7.40 8.21
N LYS A 57 -0.03 7.61 9.49
CA LYS A 57 -0.92 8.29 10.42
C LYS A 57 -0.96 9.79 10.12
N PRO A 58 -2.16 10.42 10.01
CA PRO A 58 -2.27 11.87 9.93
C PRO A 58 -1.55 12.54 11.09
N ARG A 59 -0.98 13.72 10.87
CA ARG A 59 -0.34 14.46 11.95
C ARG A 59 -1.40 14.85 12.99
N ASN A 60 -1.02 14.80 14.27
CA ASN A 60 -1.94 15.10 15.38
C ASN A 60 -2.39 16.58 15.43
N ASP A 61 -1.74 17.46 14.66
CA ASP A 61 -2.12 18.87 14.52
C ASP A 61 -3.28 19.08 13.53
N ASP A 62 -3.64 18.06 12.74
CA ASP A 62 -4.77 18.10 11.83
C ASP A 62 -6.06 17.71 12.56
N VAL A 63 -6.76 18.74 13.06
CA VAL A 63 -8.06 18.62 13.73
C VAL A 63 -9.10 18.01 12.78
N THR A 64 -9.03 18.32 11.48
CA THR A 64 -9.98 17.81 10.50
C THR A 64 -9.81 16.30 10.33
N ALA A 65 -8.57 15.85 10.16
CA ALA A 65 -8.27 14.42 10.07
C ALA A 65 -8.55 13.66 11.36
N SER A 66 -8.42 14.31 12.51
CA SER A 66 -8.65 13.68 13.81
C SER A 66 -10.14 13.52 14.14
N HIS A 67 -11.00 14.46 13.73
CA HIS A 67 -12.42 14.48 14.11
C HIS A 67 -13.37 13.98 13.03
N TYR A 68 -13.04 14.15 11.75
CA TYR A 68 -13.98 13.93 10.65
C TYR A 68 -13.64 12.72 9.79
N LEU A 69 -12.50 12.07 10.03
CA LEU A 69 -12.02 10.98 9.19
C LEU A 69 -11.87 9.70 9.99
N ASP A 70 -12.46 8.63 9.48
CA ASP A 70 -12.24 7.31 10.01
C ASP A 70 -10.86 6.82 9.56
N THR A 71 -9.90 6.91 10.48
CA THR A 71 -8.52 6.43 10.31
C THR A 71 -8.37 4.94 10.65
N SER A 72 -9.44 4.31 11.15
CA SER A 72 -9.43 2.91 11.60
C SER A 72 -10.08 1.98 10.58
N ASN A 73 -11.19 2.40 9.97
CA ASN A 73 -11.86 1.69 8.88
C ASN A 73 -11.64 2.43 7.56
N LEU A 74 -10.75 1.88 6.74
CA LEU A 74 -10.38 2.44 5.43
C LEU A 74 -11.20 1.86 4.26
N SER A 75 -12.32 1.17 4.52
CA SER A 75 -13.14 0.56 3.46
C SER A 75 -13.66 1.57 2.43
N TRP A 76 -13.77 2.84 2.82
CA TRP A 76 -14.17 3.93 1.94
C TRP A 76 -13.10 4.30 0.90
N LEU A 77 -11.84 3.89 1.10
CA LEU A 77 -10.73 4.05 0.15
C LEU A 77 -10.60 2.90 -0.84
N GLN A 78 -11.52 1.93 -0.82
CA GLN A 78 -11.44 0.74 -1.66
C GLN A 78 -11.40 1.08 -3.15
N SER A 79 -12.13 2.13 -3.56
CA SER A 79 -12.18 2.55 -4.96
C SER A 79 -10.82 3.08 -5.45
N GLU A 80 -10.07 3.75 -4.58
CA GLU A 80 -8.76 4.33 -4.84
C GLU A 80 -7.69 3.25 -4.89
N VAL A 81 -7.75 2.26 -3.98
CA VAL A 81 -6.85 1.10 -4.05
C VAL A 81 -7.07 0.33 -5.35
N GLN A 82 -8.33 0.11 -5.73
CA GLN A 82 -8.65 -0.62 -6.94
C GLN A 82 -8.11 0.09 -8.19
N GLN A 83 -8.22 1.41 -8.27
CA GLN A 83 -7.66 2.20 -9.39
C GLN A 83 -6.16 2.00 -9.55
N VAL A 84 -5.41 1.94 -8.44
CA VAL A 84 -3.96 1.69 -8.49
C VAL A 84 -3.68 0.25 -8.95
N SER A 85 -4.43 -0.72 -8.43
CA SER A 85 -4.33 -2.13 -8.84
C SER A 85 -4.60 -2.31 -10.34
N ASP A 86 -5.67 -1.72 -10.86
CA ASP A 86 -6.06 -1.82 -12.27
C ASP A 86 -4.97 -1.25 -13.19
N TRP A 87 -4.30 -0.17 -12.76
CA TRP A 87 -3.18 0.39 -13.50
C TRP A 87 -1.96 -0.53 -13.50
N ILE A 88 -1.61 -1.12 -12.35
CA ILE A 88 -0.48 -2.07 -12.24
C ILE A 88 -0.73 -3.29 -13.13
N GLU A 89 -1.92 -3.87 -13.08
CA GLU A 89 -2.29 -5.01 -13.91
C GLU A 89 -2.25 -4.65 -15.40
N ARG A 90 -2.70 -3.45 -15.77
CA ARG A 90 -2.59 -2.95 -17.14
C ARG A 90 -1.13 -2.86 -17.60
N GLN A 91 -0.22 -2.35 -16.78
CA GLN A 91 1.20 -2.32 -17.12
C GLN A 91 1.78 -3.74 -17.30
N GLY A 92 1.36 -4.69 -16.46
CA GLY A 92 1.75 -6.09 -16.59
C GLY A 92 1.32 -6.69 -17.94
N ARG A 93 0.08 -6.45 -18.38
CA ARG A 93 -0.40 -6.89 -19.69
C ARG A 93 0.39 -6.28 -20.85
N LEU A 94 0.63 -4.97 -20.80
CA LEU A 94 1.41 -4.28 -21.83
C LEU A 94 2.85 -4.81 -21.93
N ALA A 95 3.46 -5.15 -20.79
CA ALA A 95 4.81 -5.71 -20.78
C ALA A 95 4.86 -7.05 -21.54
N THR A 96 3.94 -7.98 -21.26
CA THR A 96 3.82 -9.26 -21.97
C THR A 96 3.52 -9.09 -23.46
N GLU A 97 2.69 -8.12 -23.83
CA GLU A 97 2.37 -7.82 -25.24
C GLU A 97 3.54 -7.15 -25.99
N SER A 98 4.48 -6.53 -25.27
CA SER A 98 5.63 -5.80 -25.83
C SER A 98 6.90 -6.65 -25.99
N GLU A 99 6.89 -7.88 -25.49
CA GLU A 99 7.99 -8.84 -25.69
C GLU A 99 7.96 -9.41 -27.11
N TRP A 100 8.72 -8.76 -28.01
CA TRP A 100 9.11 -9.24 -29.35
C TRP A 100 10.59 -9.63 -29.37
#